data_AF-A0A2E3NLP5-F1
#
_entry.id   AF-A0A2E3NLP5-F1
#
_cell.length_a   1.000
_cell.length_b   1.000
_cell.length_c   1.000
_cell.angle_alpha   90.00
_cell.angle_beta   90.00
_cell.angle_gamma   90.00
#
_symmetry.space_group_name_H-M   'P 1'
#
loop_
_entity.id
_entity.type
_entity.pdbx_description
1 polymer ?
#
loop_
_entity_poly.entity_id
_entity_poly.type
_entity_poly.pdbx_seq_one_letter_code
_entity_poly.pdbx_strand_id
1 'polypeptide(L)'
;MLDRMAPFHRPLHAFLVVCALLSSGSASATTIFQDRAFADTIVASSLHSPFDVASSALGRNDWTADMVGVNQWGPDIGVALGNQGFLTVGFTDNAFGSSGNADADVWIFEIGGLPEEMSVEISVDGASWLDVGIADRPSASFDYGVGIDIDPFFTVANGFDTSTRFNFLRVTDTGNNTYNGSKSGADIDAIAAIYPLSENVVVVPEPGSAVLIAFGLAWLSSRRT
;
A
#
# COMPACT_ATOMS: atom_id res chain seq x y z
N MET A 1 48.21 -72.77 20.12
CA MET A 1 48.07 -72.33 21.51
C MET A 1 48.77 -70.98 21.61
N LEU A 2 48.01 -69.94 21.94
CA LEU A 2 48.41 -68.58 22.32
C LEU A 2 49.05 -67.71 21.21
N ASP A 3 48.34 -66.74 20.61
CA ASP A 3 47.79 -65.51 21.21
C ASP A 3 48.88 -64.49 21.52
N ARG A 4 48.89 -63.36 20.78
CA ARG A 4 48.94 -61.99 21.31
C ARG A 4 49.10 -60.96 20.19
N MET A 5 47.95 -60.38 19.83
CA MET A 5 47.84 -59.06 19.22
C MET A 5 48.07 -57.96 20.26
N ALA A 6 48.69 -56.86 19.83
CA ALA A 6 48.54 -55.50 20.36
C ALA A 6 49.30 -54.51 19.43
N PRO A 7 49.02 -53.19 19.43
CA PRO A 7 47.78 -52.46 19.72
C PRO A 7 47.54 -51.25 18.75
N PHE A 8 46.49 -50.47 19.02
CA PHE A 8 46.28 -49.04 18.67
C PHE A 8 45.99 -48.63 17.21
N HIS A 9 44.75 -48.22 16.92
CA HIS A 9 44.32 -46.80 16.89
C HIS A 9 42.90 -46.70 16.28
N ARG A 10 41.97 -46.04 17.00
CA ARG A 10 40.76 -45.49 16.40
C ARG A 10 41.08 -44.11 15.82
N PRO A 11 40.48 -43.74 14.69
CA PRO A 11 39.88 -42.42 14.62
C PRO A 11 38.40 -42.51 14.21
N LEU A 12 37.58 -41.78 14.97
CA LEU A 12 36.23 -41.37 14.61
C LEU A 12 36.22 -40.83 13.17
N HIS A 13 35.33 -41.33 12.32
CA HIS A 13 34.90 -40.58 11.13
C HIS A 13 33.49 -40.10 11.36
N ALA A 14 33.38 -38.78 11.30
CA ALA A 14 32.23 -37.98 11.65
C ALA A 14 31.02 -38.30 10.76
N PHE A 15 29.88 -38.44 11.41
CA PHE A 15 28.56 -38.39 10.80
C PHE A 15 28.33 -36.96 10.31
N LEU A 16 28.40 -36.71 9.00
CA LEU A 16 28.00 -35.43 8.42
C LEU A 16 26.48 -35.44 8.24
N VAL A 17 25.74 -35.02 9.26
CA VAL A 17 24.32 -34.67 9.12
C VAL A 17 24.26 -33.33 8.41
N VAL A 18 23.87 -33.33 7.14
CA VAL A 18 23.47 -32.11 6.45
C VAL A 18 22.08 -31.75 6.97
N CYS A 19 22.02 -30.91 7.99
CA CYS A 19 20.80 -30.26 8.43
C CYS A 19 20.41 -29.22 7.37
N ALA A 20 19.46 -29.57 6.49
CA ALA A 20 18.75 -28.57 5.71
C ALA A 20 17.88 -27.76 6.67
N LEU A 21 18.36 -26.57 7.05
CA LEU A 21 17.55 -25.55 7.70
C LEU A 21 16.53 -25.05 6.67
N LEU A 22 15.32 -25.63 6.73
CA LEU A 22 14.14 -25.01 6.14
C LEU A 22 13.82 -23.78 7.00
N SER A 23 14.23 -22.60 6.53
CA SER A 23 13.73 -21.34 7.09
C SER A 23 12.24 -21.27 6.79
N SER A 24 11.41 -21.47 7.81
CA SER A 24 10.00 -21.12 7.76
C SER A 24 9.89 -19.61 7.57
N GLY A 25 9.57 -19.17 6.35
CA GLY A 25 9.15 -17.80 6.11
C GLY A 25 7.83 -17.60 6.85
N SER A 26 7.84 -16.76 7.88
CA SER A 26 6.59 -16.25 8.44
C SER A 26 5.93 -15.40 7.36
N ALA A 27 4.83 -15.90 6.80
CA ALA A 27 3.91 -15.06 6.05
C ALA A 27 3.33 -14.06 7.05
N SER A 28 3.87 -12.84 7.04
CA SER A 28 3.26 -11.71 7.74
C SER A 28 1.93 -11.41 7.05
N ALA A 29 0.88 -11.24 7.85
CA ALA A 29 -0.47 -10.96 7.40
C ALA A 29 -0.50 -9.78 6.41
N THR A 30 -1.41 -9.88 5.42
CA THR A 30 -1.65 -8.94 4.33
C THR A 30 -1.67 -7.50 4.83
N THR A 31 -0.57 -6.79 4.57
CA THR A 31 -0.54 -5.33 4.56
C THR A 31 -1.20 -4.91 3.25
N ILE A 32 -2.46 -4.47 3.30
CA ILE A 32 -3.23 -4.04 2.10
C ILE A 32 -2.54 -2.82 1.44
N PHE A 33 -1.86 -1.98 2.25
CA PHE A 33 -1.08 -0.83 1.79
C PHE A 33 0.29 -0.75 2.46
N GLN A 34 1.37 -0.68 1.66
CA GLN A 34 2.71 -0.38 2.17
C GLN A 34 2.77 1.07 2.69
N ASP A 35 3.74 1.42 3.54
CA ASP A 35 3.84 2.78 4.11
C ASP A 35 3.84 3.88 3.03
N ARG A 36 4.52 3.62 1.92
CA ARG A 36 4.64 4.54 0.79
C ARG A 36 3.37 4.69 -0.04
N ALA A 37 2.34 3.88 0.22
CA ALA A 37 1.07 4.01 -0.47
C ALA A 37 0.28 5.23 0.01
N PHE A 38 0.59 5.78 1.19
CA PHE A 38 -0.13 6.89 1.79
C PHE A 38 0.47 8.23 1.38
N ALA A 39 -0.38 9.25 1.31
CA ALA A 39 0.08 10.60 1.05
C ALA A 39 0.99 11.10 2.18
N ASP A 40 2.02 11.87 1.80
CA ASP A 40 3.11 12.29 2.69
C ASP A 40 3.24 13.82 2.81
N THR A 41 2.50 14.58 2.00
CA THR A 41 2.60 16.03 1.94
C THR A 41 1.24 16.69 1.77
N ILE A 42 1.02 17.81 2.46
CA ILE A 42 -0.12 18.71 2.22
C ILE A 42 0.26 19.76 1.18
N VAL A 43 -0.55 19.88 0.13
CA VAL A 43 -0.38 20.89 -0.92
C VAL A 43 -1.25 22.11 -0.65
N ALA A 44 -2.52 21.90 -0.36
CA ALA A 44 -3.50 22.95 -0.09
C ALA A 44 -4.72 22.37 0.63
N SER A 45 -5.43 23.19 1.40
CA SER A 45 -6.67 22.77 2.04
C SER A 45 -7.60 23.94 2.37
N SER A 46 -8.88 23.64 2.51
CA SER A 46 -9.91 24.47 3.13
C SER A 46 -10.76 23.54 3.98
N LEU A 47 -10.53 23.57 5.30
CA LEU A 47 -11.07 22.58 6.26
C LEU A 47 -11.96 23.26 7.29
N HIS A 48 -12.78 22.47 7.98
CA HIS A 48 -13.73 22.92 8.99
C HIS A 48 -13.16 22.81 10.41
N SER A 49 -13.09 23.95 11.09
CA SER A 49 -12.66 24.01 12.49
C SER A 49 -13.63 23.26 13.41
N PRO A 50 -13.13 22.57 14.47
CA PRO A 50 -11.76 22.54 14.95
C PRO A 50 -10.92 21.36 14.42
N PHE A 51 -11.41 20.63 13.41
CA PHE A 51 -10.72 19.48 12.81
C PHE A 51 -10.05 19.92 11.50
N ASP A 52 -9.23 20.96 11.58
CA ASP A 52 -8.62 21.65 10.44
C ASP A 52 -7.08 21.53 10.40
N VAL A 53 -6.52 20.59 11.17
CA VAL A 53 -5.09 20.27 11.17
C VAL A 53 -4.77 19.40 9.97
N ALA A 54 -4.53 20.01 8.80
CA ALA A 54 -4.33 19.27 7.54
C ALA A 54 -3.36 18.07 7.61
N SER A 55 -2.28 18.18 8.41
CA SER A 55 -1.29 17.10 8.55
C SER A 55 -1.79 15.85 9.27
N SER A 56 -2.93 15.90 9.95
CA SER A 56 -3.53 14.71 10.56
C SER A 56 -4.06 13.73 9.52
N ALA A 57 -4.23 14.15 8.27
CA ALA A 57 -4.67 13.30 7.16
C ALA A 57 -3.51 12.60 6.40
N LEU A 58 -2.28 12.68 6.93
CA LEU A 58 -1.07 12.14 6.29
C LEU A 58 -0.67 10.80 6.92
N GLY A 59 0.00 9.97 6.12
CA GLY A 59 0.48 8.67 6.57
C GLY A 59 -0.65 7.65 6.69
N ARG A 60 -0.42 6.58 7.47
CA ARG A 60 -1.38 5.50 7.61
C ARG A 60 -2.63 5.99 8.34
N ASN A 61 -3.77 5.49 7.87
CA ASN A 61 -5.03 5.59 8.59
C ASN A 61 -4.82 5.06 10.03
N ASP A 62 -5.14 5.87 11.03
CA ASP A 62 -5.01 5.51 12.43
C ASP A 62 -6.36 5.31 13.12
N TRP A 63 -7.45 5.63 12.42
CA TRP A 63 -8.80 5.35 12.87
C TRP A 63 -9.18 3.88 12.64
N THR A 64 -9.90 3.32 13.62
CA THR A 64 -10.33 1.92 13.62
C THR A 64 -11.79 1.76 14.03
N ALA A 65 -12.40 0.65 13.62
CA ALA A 65 -13.77 0.25 13.98
C ALA A 65 -14.07 0.34 15.49
N ASP A 66 -13.09 -0.03 16.32
CA ASP A 66 -13.19 -0.06 17.77
C ASP A 66 -13.25 1.34 18.38
N MET A 67 -12.98 2.37 17.57
CA MET A 67 -13.09 3.78 17.96
C MET A 67 -14.51 4.36 17.72
N VAL A 68 -15.45 3.55 17.19
CA VAL A 68 -16.86 3.93 17.05
C VAL A 68 -17.54 3.98 18.44
N GLY A 69 -18.06 5.16 18.82
CA GLY A 69 -18.82 5.37 20.06
C GLY A 69 -17.99 5.64 21.32
N VAL A 70 -16.68 5.48 21.24
CA VAL A 70 -15.73 6.07 22.19
C VAL A 70 -15.33 7.43 21.63
N ASN A 71 -15.42 8.50 22.43
CA ASN A 71 -15.09 9.85 21.98
C ASN A 71 -13.56 10.02 21.82
N GLN A 72 -12.99 9.32 20.84
CA GLN A 72 -11.57 9.35 20.52
C GLN A 72 -11.24 10.43 19.50
N TRP A 73 -12.19 11.28 19.10
CA TRP A 73 -11.95 12.38 18.18
C TRP A 73 -11.04 13.44 18.78
N GLY A 74 -9.74 13.32 18.49
CA GLY A 74 -8.77 14.39 18.63
C GLY A 74 -8.68 15.19 17.33
N PRO A 75 -8.30 16.48 17.39
CA PRO A 75 -7.99 17.28 16.19
C PRO A 75 -6.81 16.73 15.39
N ASP A 76 -6.06 15.77 15.96
CA ASP A 76 -4.84 15.22 15.37
C ASP A 76 -5.06 13.86 14.65
N ILE A 77 -6.28 13.34 14.62
CA ILE A 77 -6.61 11.99 14.06
C ILE A 77 -7.15 12.10 12.63
N GLY A 78 -7.66 13.27 12.23
CA GLY A 78 -8.18 13.48 10.89
C GLY A 78 -8.78 14.87 10.76
N VAL A 79 -9.26 15.16 9.56
CA VAL A 79 -9.78 16.49 9.20
C VAL A 79 -11.23 16.42 8.81
N ALA A 80 -12.01 17.46 9.11
CA ALA A 80 -13.34 17.64 8.54
C ALA A 80 -13.23 18.57 7.33
N LEU A 81 -13.73 18.15 6.16
CA LEU A 81 -13.72 19.03 4.99
C LEU A 81 -14.62 20.26 5.21
N GLY A 82 -15.82 20.08 5.77
CA GLY A 82 -16.83 21.14 5.77
C GLY A 82 -17.57 21.22 4.44
N ASN A 83 -18.58 22.10 4.38
CA ASN A 83 -19.37 22.31 3.16
C ASN A 83 -18.48 22.86 2.04
N GLN A 84 -18.30 22.06 0.99
CA GLN A 84 -17.43 22.37 -0.15
C GLN A 84 -15.97 22.67 0.24
N GLY A 85 -15.54 22.18 1.41
CA GLY A 85 -14.13 22.20 1.75
C GLY A 85 -13.35 21.15 0.98
N PHE A 86 -12.04 21.28 0.97
CA PHE A 86 -11.17 20.40 0.18
C PHE A 86 -9.85 20.13 0.89
N LEU A 87 -9.25 19.01 0.52
CA LEU A 87 -7.91 18.61 0.92
C LEU A 87 -7.15 18.18 -0.33
N THR A 88 -6.01 18.82 -0.58
CA THR A 88 -5.07 18.43 -1.65
C THR A 88 -3.80 17.87 -1.02
N VAL A 89 -3.50 16.63 -1.36
CA VAL A 89 -2.34 15.89 -0.85
C VAL A 89 -1.37 15.56 -1.98
N GLY A 90 -0.12 15.33 -1.59
CA GLY A 90 0.97 14.91 -2.46
C GLY A 90 1.55 13.58 -2.03
N PHE A 91 2.00 12.83 -3.02
CA PHE A 91 2.84 11.64 -2.90
C PHE A 91 4.22 12.06 -3.42
N THR A 92 5.17 12.35 -2.52
CA THR A 92 6.51 12.84 -2.88
C THR A 92 7.53 11.73 -2.93
N ASP A 93 7.33 10.69 -2.11
CA ASP A 93 8.12 9.48 -2.18
C ASP A 93 7.48 8.43 -3.10
N ASN A 94 6.34 8.71 -3.70
CA ASN A 94 5.60 7.78 -4.53
C ASN A 94 4.84 8.47 -5.69
N ALA A 95 4.40 7.69 -6.69
CA ALA A 95 3.42 8.12 -7.68
C ALA A 95 2.51 6.94 -8.02
N PHE A 96 1.23 7.22 -8.27
CA PHE A 96 0.21 6.21 -8.53
C PHE A 96 -0.32 6.32 -9.96
N GLY A 97 -1.04 5.31 -10.41
CA GLY A 97 -1.58 5.26 -11.77
C GLY A 97 -2.34 3.96 -11.98
N SER A 98 -2.63 3.65 -13.24
CA SER A 98 -3.44 2.52 -13.64
C SER A 98 -2.95 1.17 -13.07
N SER A 99 -3.84 0.40 -12.44
CA SER A 99 -3.59 -0.99 -12.03
C SER A 99 -3.89 -2.00 -13.14
N GLY A 100 -4.58 -1.59 -14.20
CA GLY A 100 -4.91 -2.39 -15.38
C GLY A 100 -6.07 -3.36 -15.18
N ASN A 101 -6.89 -3.16 -14.14
CA ASN A 101 -8.03 -3.98 -13.81
C ASN A 101 -9.10 -3.13 -13.07
N ALA A 102 -10.23 -3.74 -12.68
CA ALA A 102 -11.36 -3.00 -12.10
C ALA A 102 -11.26 -2.81 -10.57
N ASP A 103 -10.13 -3.13 -9.96
CA ASP A 103 -9.90 -2.90 -8.54
C ASP A 103 -9.66 -1.40 -8.29
N ALA A 104 -10.00 -0.92 -7.10
CA ALA A 104 -9.82 0.48 -6.75
C ALA A 104 -8.33 0.86 -6.63
N ASP A 105 -7.89 1.84 -7.41
CA ASP A 105 -6.52 2.36 -7.43
C ASP A 105 -6.25 3.39 -6.34
N VAL A 106 -7.26 4.08 -5.86
CA VAL A 106 -7.15 5.09 -4.80
C VAL A 106 -8.11 4.75 -3.69
N TRP A 107 -7.70 4.98 -2.46
CA TRP A 107 -8.50 4.79 -1.26
C TRP A 107 -8.49 6.05 -0.41
N ILE A 108 -9.68 6.52 -0.06
CA ILE A 108 -9.86 7.60 0.89
C ILE A 108 -10.44 7.01 2.16
N PHE A 109 -9.73 7.14 3.26
CA PHE A 109 -10.15 6.66 4.57
C PHE A 109 -10.91 7.76 5.29
N GLU A 110 -12.11 7.42 5.76
CA GLU A 110 -13.00 8.34 6.45
C GLU A 110 -13.16 7.94 7.91
N ILE A 111 -13.35 8.95 8.76
CA ILE A 111 -13.65 8.77 10.17
C ILE A 111 -15.16 8.84 10.36
N GLY A 112 -15.71 7.92 11.14
CA GLY A 112 -17.09 8.02 11.60
C GLY A 112 -18.09 7.22 10.78
N GLY A 113 -19.35 7.32 11.22
CA GLY A 113 -20.42 6.39 10.85
C GLY A 113 -21.40 6.91 9.82
N LEU A 114 -21.16 8.06 9.19
CA LEU A 114 -22.03 8.59 8.14
C LEU A 114 -21.31 8.48 6.80
N PRO A 115 -21.96 7.91 5.78
CA PRO A 115 -21.55 8.11 4.40
C PRO A 115 -21.63 9.57 3.98
N GLU A 116 -20.56 10.06 3.37
CA GLU A 116 -20.46 11.42 2.86
C GLU A 116 -19.86 11.40 1.45
N GLU A 117 -20.42 12.19 0.54
CA GLU A 117 -20.00 12.29 -0.84
C GLU A 117 -18.83 13.26 -0.99
N MET A 118 -17.81 12.87 -1.75
CA MET A 118 -16.71 13.74 -2.15
C MET A 118 -16.38 13.57 -3.63
N SER A 119 -16.10 14.66 -4.33
CA SER A 119 -15.49 14.59 -5.66
C SER A 119 -13.99 14.36 -5.53
N VAL A 120 -13.45 13.50 -6.38
CA VAL A 120 -12.02 13.14 -6.38
C VAL A 120 -11.38 13.56 -7.68
N GLU A 121 -10.27 14.28 -7.56
CA GLU A 121 -9.49 14.75 -8.69
C GLU A 121 -8.02 14.33 -8.52
N ILE A 122 -7.36 13.99 -9.63
CA ILE A 122 -5.94 13.60 -9.63
C ILE A 122 -5.13 14.52 -10.55
N SER A 123 -3.86 14.71 -10.21
CA SER A 123 -2.98 15.58 -10.99
C SER A 123 -1.53 15.07 -11.04
N VAL A 124 -0.88 15.31 -12.18
CA VAL A 124 0.54 15.05 -12.40
C VAL A 124 1.39 16.21 -11.89
N ASP A 125 0.90 17.45 -12.03
CA ASP A 125 1.67 18.68 -11.83
C ASP A 125 1.14 19.58 -10.68
N GLY A 126 -0.01 19.23 -10.10
CA GLY A 126 -0.70 20.01 -9.08
C GLY A 126 -1.44 21.24 -9.63
N ALA A 127 -1.45 21.44 -10.95
CA ALA A 127 -2.06 22.59 -11.62
C ALA A 127 -3.23 22.18 -12.53
N SER A 128 -3.06 21.08 -13.26
CA SER A 128 -4.07 20.51 -14.17
C SER A 128 -4.71 19.30 -13.51
N TRP A 129 -6.04 19.30 -13.35
CA TRP A 129 -6.77 18.31 -12.58
C TRP A 129 -7.69 17.49 -13.47
N LEU A 130 -7.68 16.17 -13.26
CA LEU A 130 -8.60 15.22 -13.86
C LEU A 130 -9.62 14.78 -12.81
N ASP A 131 -10.89 15.06 -13.05
CA ASP A 131 -11.99 14.51 -12.27
C ASP A 131 -12.14 13.01 -12.54
N VAL A 132 -12.06 12.20 -11.49
CA VAL A 132 -12.20 10.73 -11.52
C VAL A 132 -13.46 10.25 -10.82
N GLY A 133 -14.39 11.16 -10.55
CA GLY A 133 -15.74 10.87 -10.10
C GLY A 133 -15.99 11.16 -8.62
N ILE A 134 -17.11 10.60 -8.14
CA ILE A 134 -17.57 10.76 -6.77
C ILE A 134 -17.20 9.53 -5.97
N ALA A 135 -16.54 9.74 -4.84
CA ALA A 135 -16.44 8.77 -3.78
C ALA A 135 -17.66 8.93 -2.87
N ASP A 136 -18.49 7.89 -2.81
CA ASP A 136 -19.65 7.80 -1.93
C ASP A 136 -19.62 6.44 -1.25
N ARG A 137 -19.56 6.44 0.08
CA ARG A 137 -19.43 5.22 0.86
C ARG A 137 -20.76 4.49 0.93
N PRO A 138 -20.84 3.18 0.61
CA PRO A 138 -22.12 2.49 0.55
C PRO A 138 -22.75 2.24 1.92
N SER A 139 -21.98 2.24 3.02
CA SER A 139 -22.50 1.94 4.35
C SER A 139 -21.70 2.51 5.52
N ALA A 140 -22.45 2.97 6.52
CA ALA A 140 -22.01 3.34 7.86
C ALA A 140 -21.31 2.22 8.65
N SER A 141 -21.63 0.95 8.36
CA SER A 141 -21.42 -0.15 9.31
C SER A 141 -20.14 -0.94 9.10
N PHE A 142 -19.51 -0.88 7.93
CA PHE A 142 -18.38 -1.75 7.59
C PHE A 142 -17.30 -1.11 6.71
N ASP A 143 -17.53 0.10 6.19
CA ASP A 143 -16.53 0.82 5.40
C ASP A 143 -15.96 1.98 6.21
N TYR A 144 -14.65 2.01 6.32
CA TYR A 144 -13.84 3.06 6.92
C TYR A 144 -13.12 3.88 5.83
N GLY A 145 -13.60 3.74 4.60
CA GLY A 145 -13.07 4.41 3.42
C GLY A 145 -13.78 3.95 2.16
N VAL A 146 -13.47 4.61 1.06
CA VAL A 146 -14.05 4.35 -0.26
C VAL A 146 -12.92 4.30 -1.29
N GLY A 147 -12.99 3.29 -2.15
CA GLY A 147 -12.05 3.07 -3.23
C GLY A 147 -12.57 3.61 -4.56
N ILE A 148 -11.69 4.17 -5.39
CA ILE A 148 -11.98 4.59 -6.77
C ILE A 148 -11.03 3.88 -7.73
N ASP A 149 -11.62 3.18 -8.72
CA ASP A 149 -10.93 2.71 -9.92
C ASP A 149 -10.75 3.90 -10.88
N ILE A 150 -9.49 4.25 -11.18
CA ILE A 150 -9.14 5.35 -12.06
C ILE A 150 -8.85 4.89 -13.49
N ASP A 151 -8.71 3.59 -13.76
CA ASP A 151 -8.39 3.04 -15.09
C ASP A 151 -9.32 3.55 -16.21
N PRO A 152 -10.64 3.67 -16.02
CA PRO A 152 -11.55 4.17 -17.05
C PRO A 152 -11.22 5.59 -17.56
N PHE A 153 -10.48 6.38 -16.78
CA PHE A 153 -10.16 7.76 -17.10
C PHE A 153 -8.88 7.89 -17.94
N PHE A 154 -8.15 6.79 -18.18
CA PHE A 154 -6.89 6.74 -18.92
C PHE A 154 -7.20 6.63 -20.42
N THR A 155 -7.64 7.74 -20.99
CA THR A 155 -8.05 7.83 -22.40
C THR A 155 -7.26 8.90 -23.15
N VAL A 156 -7.17 8.72 -24.47
CA VAL A 156 -6.59 9.72 -25.38
C VAL A 156 -7.27 11.10 -25.24
N ALA A 157 -8.57 11.13 -24.93
CA ALA A 157 -9.32 12.37 -24.76
C ALA A 157 -8.89 13.16 -23.52
N ASN A 158 -8.57 12.45 -22.43
CA ASN A 158 -8.04 13.05 -21.21
C ASN A 158 -6.53 13.30 -21.27
N GLY A 159 -5.86 12.86 -22.35
CA GLY A 159 -4.41 13.02 -22.52
C GLY A 159 -3.56 12.09 -21.67
N PHE A 160 -4.15 11.02 -21.13
CA PHE A 160 -3.47 10.07 -20.25
C PHE A 160 -3.59 8.65 -20.78
N ASP A 161 -2.51 7.89 -20.66
CA ASP A 161 -2.46 6.45 -20.88
C ASP A 161 -1.97 5.72 -19.62
N THR A 162 -2.03 4.39 -19.60
CA THR A 162 -1.69 3.54 -18.43
C THR A 162 -0.24 3.68 -17.94
N SER A 163 0.64 4.35 -18.71
CA SER A 163 2.00 4.71 -18.26
C SER A 163 2.05 6.02 -17.47
N THR A 164 1.00 6.83 -17.50
CA THR A 164 0.86 8.08 -16.74
C THR A 164 0.95 7.80 -15.25
N ARG A 165 1.65 8.68 -14.53
CA ARG A 165 1.76 8.66 -13.08
C ARG A 165 1.31 9.99 -12.49
N PHE A 166 0.52 9.90 -11.42
CA PHE A 166 -0.03 11.03 -10.70
C PHE A 166 0.68 11.14 -9.35
N ASN A 167 0.93 12.37 -8.93
CA ASN A 167 1.61 12.70 -7.69
C ASN A 167 0.71 13.45 -6.72
N PHE A 168 -0.47 13.86 -7.16
CA PHE A 168 -1.36 14.69 -6.39
C PHE A 168 -2.79 14.18 -6.47
N LEU A 169 -3.49 14.31 -5.36
CA LEU A 169 -4.91 14.00 -5.26
C LEU A 169 -5.61 15.12 -4.49
N ARG A 170 -6.80 15.51 -4.96
CA ARG A 170 -7.69 16.41 -4.26
C ARG A 170 -9.02 15.72 -4.00
N VAL A 171 -9.49 15.80 -2.76
CA VAL A 171 -10.86 15.49 -2.39
C VAL A 171 -11.58 16.80 -2.07
N THR A 172 -12.83 16.93 -2.51
CA THR A 172 -13.68 18.08 -2.23
C THR A 172 -15.07 17.60 -1.82
N ASP A 173 -15.59 18.10 -0.71
CA ASP A 173 -16.96 17.85 -0.27
C ASP A 173 -17.96 18.35 -1.32
N THR A 174 -18.97 17.56 -1.68
CA THR A 174 -19.86 17.90 -2.82
C THR A 174 -20.88 19.00 -2.51
N GLY A 175 -21.05 19.39 -1.24
CA GLY A 175 -22.16 20.26 -0.81
C GLY A 175 -23.47 19.51 -0.51
N ASN A 176 -23.54 18.19 -0.76
CA ASN A 176 -24.73 17.37 -0.56
C ASN A 176 -24.77 16.65 0.81
N ASN A 177 -23.74 16.82 1.63
CA ASN A 177 -23.59 16.12 2.89
C ASN A 177 -24.37 16.78 4.03
N THR A 178 -24.26 16.20 5.22
CA THR A 178 -24.86 16.78 6.43
C THR A 178 -23.84 17.67 7.15
N TYR A 179 -24.24 18.88 7.54
CA TYR A 179 -23.33 19.88 8.12
C TYR A 179 -23.75 20.30 9.55
N ASN A 180 -24.15 19.33 10.39
CA ASN A 180 -24.68 19.61 11.72
C ASN A 180 -23.62 19.39 12.83
N GLY A 181 -22.64 20.27 12.91
CA GLY A 181 -21.77 20.34 14.08
C GLY A 181 -20.32 20.64 13.74
N SER A 182 -19.42 20.28 14.67
CA SER A 182 -17.99 20.48 14.51
C SER A 182 -17.34 19.50 13.51
N LYS A 183 -18.01 18.39 13.19
CA LYS A 183 -17.59 17.38 12.20
C LYS A 183 -18.64 17.41 11.10
N SER A 184 -18.40 18.22 10.09
CA SER A 184 -19.38 18.56 9.07
C SER A 184 -18.74 18.29 7.73
N GLY A 185 -19.46 17.60 6.83
CA GLY A 185 -18.87 17.09 5.60
C GLY A 185 -17.85 15.98 5.87
N ALA A 186 -17.31 15.42 4.78
CA ALA A 186 -16.44 14.24 4.85
C ALA A 186 -15.28 14.43 5.85
N ASP A 187 -15.13 13.46 6.75
CA ASP A 187 -14.09 13.44 7.77
C ASP A 187 -12.93 12.53 7.31
N ILE A 188 -11.80 13.09 6.85
CA ILE A 188 -10.69 12.35 6.25
C ILE A 188 -9.65 11.94 7.30
N ASP A 189 -9.39 10.64 7.42
CA ASP A 189 -8.30 10.03 8.22
C ASP A 189 -7.00 9.96 7.40
N ALA A 190 -7.08 9.42 6.19
CA ALA A 190 -5.91 9.23 5.35
C ALA A 190 -6.30 9.07 3.88
N ILE A 191 -5.32 9.24 3.00
CA ILE A 191 -5.47 8.96 1.57
C ILE A 191 -4.33 8.03 1.15
N ALA A 192 -4.68 6.89 0.57
CA ALA A 192 -3.75 5.96 -0.03
C ALA A 192 -4.00 5.80 -1.53
N ALA A 193 -2.96 5.42 -2.24
CA ALA A 193 -3.05 5.01 -3.63
C ALA A 193 -2.26 3.73 -3.87
N ILE A 194 -2.78 2.89 -4.75
CA ILE A 194 -2.10 1.72 -5.26
C ILE A 194 -0.89 2.20 -6.06
N TYR A 195 0.24 1.66 -5.65
CA TYR A 195 1.51 1.88 -6.32
C TYR A 195 1.66 0.87 -7.47
N PRO A 196 1.58 1.28 -8.75
CA PRO A 196 2.01 0.41 -9.82
C PRO A 196 3.53 0.28 -9.71
N LEU A 197 4.00 -0.86 -9.21
CA LEU A 197 5.39 -1.28 -9.27
C LEU A 197 5.87 -1.12 -10.72
N SER A 198 6.73 -0.12 -11.00
CA SER A 198 7.85 -0.48 -11.87
C SER A 198 8.65 -1.46 -11.03
N GLU A 199 8.65 -2.72 -11.44
CA GLU A 199 9.33 -3.83 -10.79
C GLU A 199 10.60 -3.34 -10.07
N ASN A 200 10.65 -3.51 -8.76
CA ASN A 200 11.94 -3.83 -8.16
C ASN A 200 12.32 -5.20 -8.73
N VAL A 201 12.82 -5.24 -9.97
CA VAL A 201 13.63 -6.36 -10.44
C VAL A 201 14.89 -6.26 -9.60
N VAL A 202 14.82 -6.79 -8.39
CA VAL A 202 16.02 -7.35 -7.79
C VAL A 202 16.45 -8.37 -8.82
N VAL A 203 17.46 -8.03 -9.61
CA VAL A 203 18.16 -8.99 -10.45
C VAL A 203 18.75 -9.98 -9.46
N VAL A 204 17.99 -11.03 -9.14
CA VAL A 204 18.47 -12.14 -8.34
C VAL A 204 19.56 -12.76 -9.20
N PRO A 205 20.84 -12.69 -8.81
CA PRO A 205 21.88 -13.42 -9.53
C PRO A 205 21.43 -14.88 -9.56
N GLU A 206 21.40 -15.49 -10.75
CA GLU A 206 20.94 -16.86 -10.89
C GLU A 206 21.61 -17.72 -9.80
N PRO A 207 20.84 -18.49 -9.01
CA PRO A 207 21.42 -19.23 -7.91
C PRO A 207 22.53 -20.14 -8.45
N GLY A 208 23.64 -20.25 -7.72
CA GLY A 208 24.77 -21.11 -8.07
C GLY A 208 24.41 -22.59 -8.30
N SER A 209 23.14 -22.97 -8.11
CA SER A 209 22.55 -24.21 -8.60
C SER A 209 22.69 -24.40 -10.11
N ALA A 210 22.66 -23.35 -10.94
CA ALA A 210 22.90 -23.48 -12.38
C ALA A 210 24.33 -23.99 -12.66
N VAL A 211 25.30 -23.46 -11.90
CA VAL A 211 26.70 -23.90 -11.92
C VAL A 211 26.83 -25.34 -11.41
N LEU A 212 26.16 -25.70 -10.32
CA LEU A 212 26.16 -27.08 -9.78
C LEU A 212 25.51 -28.10 -10.73
N ILE A 213 24.43 -27.73 -11.41
CA ILE A 213 23.78 -28.58 -12.43
C ILE A 213 24.72 -28.76 -13.62
N ALA A 214 25.36 -27.69 -14.09
CA ALA A 214 26.33 -27.76 -15.18
C ALA A 214 27.52 -28.67 -14.83
N PHE A 215 28.08 -28.55 -13.63
CA PHE A 215 29.15 -29.44 -13.15
C PHE A 215 28.69 -30.88 -12.98
N GLY A 216 27.48 -31.11 -12.45
CA GLY A 216 26.90 -32.44 -12.30
C GLY A 216 26.70 -33.15 -13.65
N LEU A 217 26.17 -32.43 -14.64
CA LEU A 217 25.98 -32.95 -16.00
C LEU A 217 27.32 -33.22 -16.70
N ALA A 218 28.30 -32.32 -16.57
CA ALA A 218 29.64 -32.51 -17.11
C ALA A 218 30.31 -33.76 -16.53
N TRP A 219 30.21 -33.96 -15.21
CA TRP A 219 30.77 -35.12 -14.54
C TRP A 219 30.05 -36.43 -14.93
N LEU A 220 28.72 -36.43 -15.05
CA LEU A 220 27.99 -37.59 -15.58
C LEU A 220 28.39 -37.92 -17.01
N SER A 221 28.64 -36.90 -17.85
CA SER A 221 29.08 -37.11 -19.23
C SER A 221 30.49 -37.70 -19.32
N SER A 222 31.40 -37.31 -18.42
CA SER A 222 32.76 -37.88 -18.34
C SER A 222 32.84 -39.31 -17.82
N ARG A 223 31.73 -39.87 -17.32
CA ARG A 223 31.65 -41.25 -16.82
C ARG A 223 31.09 -42.24 -17.84
N ARG A 224 30.78 -41.79 -19.06
CA ARG A 224 30.22 -42.61 -20.15
C ARG A 224 31.21 -42.96 -21.26
N THR A 225 32.49 -42.66 -21.10
CA THR A 225 33.60 -43.12 -21.96
C THR A 225 34.49 -44.06 -21.17
#